data_AF-A0A5J4PPD0-F1
#
_entry.id   AF-A0A5J4PPD0-F1
#
_cell.length_a   1.000
_cell.length_b   1.000
_cell.length_c   1.000
_cell.angle_alpha   90.00
_cell.angle_beta   90.00
_cell.angle_gamma   90.00
#
_symmetry.space_group_name_H-M   'P 1'
#
loop_
_entity.id
_entity.type
_entity.pdbx_description
1 polymer ?
#
loop_
_entity_poly.entity_id
_entity_poly.type
_entity_poly.pdbx_seq_one_letter_code
_entity_poly.pdbx_strand_id
1 'polypeptide(L)'
;MILSNEINNESYSMILKSVPYRYNSLTVENLSKEKVELLIKNDKLRLTEKNYITLKGNFLKLHILLIEKNHGELSEKLKDLSFDNNDIYDLLESTTLSIKEKNIIIDSYDDNSIIEEVKILELLRNLVLRNDSFNVGENILMAILTKTNDTNMKIELFNIKHQILDNSNITIFLDSLPDLYSNIAKNGNRPLIPNNAVNESFVRNLKYKGYISKYVFEEKGIRVSTFKHRS
;
A
#
# COMPACT_ATOMS: atom_id res chain seq x y z
N MET A 1 -23.85 33.37 2.70
CA MET A 1 -22.78 33.78 3.65
C MET A 1 -21.60 32.82 3.64
N ILE A 2 -21.81 31.50 3.82
CA ILE A 2 -20.69 30.53 3.75
C ILE A 2 -20.13 30.32 2.32
N LEU A 3 -20.90 30.65 1.28
CA LEU A 3 -20.43 30.64 -0.11
C LEU A 3 -19.96 32.04 -0.53
N SER A 4 -18.89 32.55 0.07
CA SER A 4 -18.36 33.88 -0.24
C SER A 4 -16.84 33.90 -0.23
N ASN A 5 -16.26 34.47 -1.29
CA ASN A 5 -14.83 34.76 -1.38
C ASN A 5 -14.46 36.13 -0.80
N GLU A 6 -15.43 37.01 -0.55
CA GLU A 6 -15.19 38.39 -0.10
C GLU A 6 -14.73 38.48 1.37
N ILE A 7 -15.08 37.47 2.18
CA ILE A 7 -14.68 37.41 3.58
C ILE A 7 -13.24 36.92 3.61
N ASN A 8 -12.33 37.56 4.36
CA ASN A 8 -10.96 37.03 4.52
C ASN A 8 -10.95 35.65 5.23
N ASN A 9 -9.87 34.89 5.09
CA ASN A 9 -9.79 33.50 5.57
C ASN A 9 -9.93 33.34 7.09
N GLU A 10 -9.40 34.27 7.88
CA GLU A 10 -9.48 34.22 9.35
C GLU A 10 -10.92 34.43 9.82
N SER A 11 -11.55 35.50 9.35
CA SER A 11 -12.95 35.84 9.67
C SER A 11 -13.89 34.75 9.19
N TYR A 12 -13.64 34.20 8.00
CA TYR A 12 -14.41 33.09 7.45
C TYR A 12 -14.32 31.84 8.34
N SER A 13 -13.12 31.48 8.79
CA SER A 13 -12.91 30.34 9.70
C SER A 13 -13.66 30.53 11.03
N MET A 14 -13.64 31.75 11.60
CA MET A 14 -14.42 32.06 12.82
C MET A 14 -15.93 31.91 12.59
N ILE A 15 -16.45 32.41 11.46
CA ILE A 15 -17.86 32.24 11.09
C ILE A 15 -18.21 30.76 10.99
N LEU A 16 -17.38 29.94 10.34
CA LEU A 16 -17.63 28.51 10.21
C LEU A 16 -17.74 27.83 11.59
N LYS A 17 -16.89 28.18 12.56
CA LYS A 17 -16.98 27.60 13.91
C LYS A 17 -18.34 27.83 14.58
N SER A 18 -19.02 28.94 14.26
CA SER A 18 -20.36 29.27 14.75
C SER A 18 -21.50 28.58 13.99
N VAL A 19 -21.23 27.95 12.83
CA VAL A 19 -22.24 27.22 12.05
C VAL A 19 -22.37 25.78 12.60
N PRO A 20 -23.53 25.39 13.17
CA PRO A 20 -23.66 24.08 13.81
C PRO A 20 -23.92 22.93 12.83
N TYR A 21 -24.18 23.23 11.56
CA TYR A 21 -24.60 22.24 10.56
C TYR A 21 -23.44 21.75 9.70
N ARG A 22 -23.55 20.48 9.26
CA ARG A 22 -22.68 19.84 8.25
C ARG A 22 -23.49 19.62 6.97
N TYR A 23 -22.89 19.89 5.82
CA TYR A 23 -23.56 19.83 4.51
C TYR A 23 -23.27 18.50 3.79
N ASN A 24 -24.33 17.79 3.38
CA ASN A 24 -24.25 16.60 2.51
C ASN A 24 -23.90 16.95 1.06
N SER A 25 -24.16 18.19 0.67
CA SER A 25 -23.85 18.76 -0.62
C SER A 25 -23.76 20.27 -0.48
N LEU A 26 -22.74 20.85 -1.08
CA LEU A 26 -22.57 22.29 -1.14
C LEU A 26 -21.89 22.67 -2.46
N THR A 27 -22.42 23.67 -3.17
CA THR A 27 -21.85 24.18 -4.43
C THR A 27 -20.63 25.06 -4.15
N VAL A 28 -19.49 24.40 -3.94
CA VAL A 28 -18.21 25.02 -3.56
C VAL A 28 -17.34 25.39 -4.76
N GLU A 29 -17.76 25.08 -5.99
CA GLU A 29 -16.96 25.20 -7.22
C GLU A 29 -16.50 26.63 -7.51
N ASN A 30 -17.29 27.62 -7.09
CA ASN A 30 -16.96 29.04 -7.26
C ASN A 30 -16.12 29.61 -6.10
N LEU A 31 -15.79 28.82 -5.08
CA LEU A 31 -14.96 29.26 -3.96
C LEU A 31 -13.47 29.07 -4.25
N SER A 32 -12.64 29.90 -3.62
CA SER A 32 -11.19 29.67 -3.63
C SER A 32 -10.86 28.34 -2.96
N LYS A 33 -9.76 27.70 -3.37
CA LYS A 33 -9.31 26.42 -2.79
C LYS A 33 -9.17 26.53 -1.27
N GLU A 34 -8.61 27.64 -0.78
CA GLU A 34 -8.39 27.89 0.65
C GLU A 34 -9.71 27.94 1.43
N LYS A 35 -10.78 28.50 0.84
CA LYS A 35 -12.11 28.49 1.45
C LYS A 35 -12.66 27.08 1.58
N VAL A 36 -12.51 26.28 0.54
CA VAL A 36 -12.97 24.89 0.54
C VAL A 36 -12.18 24.06 1.54
N GLU A 37 -10.87 24.27 1.64
CA GLU A 37 -10.06 23.68 2.71
C GLU A 37 -10.56 24.06 4.11
N LEU A 38 -10.90 25.33 4.34
CA LEU A 38 -11.45 25.78 5.63
C LEU A 38 -12.80 25.13 5.93
N LEU A 39 -13.65 24.92 4.93
CA LEU A 39 -14.90 24.17 5.08
C LEU A 39 -14.65 22.74 5.54
N ILE A 40 -13.68 22.04 4.94
CA ILE A 40 -13.32 20.67 5.34
C ILE A 40 -12.70 20.66 6.74
N LYS A 41 -11.69 21.51 7.00
CA LYS A 41 -10.98 21.57 8.28
C LYS A 41 -11.90 21.90 9.47
N ASN A 42 -12.93 22.74 9.25
CA ASN A 42 -13.95 23.07 10.25
C ASN A 42 -15.14 22.09 10.28
N ASP A 43 -15.02 20.92 9.65
CA ASP A 43 -16.05 19.86 9.65
C ASP A 43 -17.41 20.32 9.10
N LYS A 44 -17.41 21.09 8.00
CA LYS A 44 -18.66 21.57 7.38
C LYS A 44 -19.11 20.72 6.21
N LEU A 45 -18.26 19.85 5.69
CA LEU A 45 -18.63 18.92 4.62
C LEU A 45 -18.63 17.50 5.17
N ARG A 46 -19.73 16.77 4.95
CA ARG A 46 -19.81 15.33 5.21
C ARG A 46 -19.15 14.56 4.07
N LEU A 47 -18.62 13.38 4.39
CA LEU A 47 -18.14 12.43 3.38
C LEU A 47 -19.33 11.79 2.67
N THR A 48 -19.71 12.39 1.54
CA THR A 48 -20.74 11.90 0.61
C THR A 48 -20.13 11.77 -0.77
N GLU A 49 -20.67 10.88 -1.60
CA GLU A 49 -20.25 10.74 -3.00
C GLU A 49 -20.28 12.10 -3.73
N LYS A 50 -21.35 12.88 -3.55
CA LYS A 50 -21.49 14.19 -4.19
C LYS A 50 -20.40 15.17 -3.77
N ASN A 51 -20.12 15.31 -2.47
CA ASN A 51 -19.03 16.17 -2.01
C ASN A 51 -17.67 15.64 -2.50
N TYR A 52 -17.45 14.33 -2.47
CA TYR A 52 -16.23 13.69 -2.95
C TYR A 52 -15.98 14.01 -4.44
N ILE A 53 -16.97 13.79 -5.32
CA ILE A 53 -16.87 14.05 -6.77
C ILE A 53 -16.66 15.55 -7.02
N THR A 54 -17.42 16.43 -6.37
CA THR A 54 -17.25 17.88 -6.51
C THR A 54 -15.83 18.31 -6.12
N LEU A 55 -15.30 17.80 -5.00
CA LEU A 55 -13.95 18.14 -4.57
C LEU A 55 -12.89 17.58 -5.51
N LYS A 56 -13.01 16.30 -5.90
CA LYS A 56 -12.07 15.63 -6.81
C LYS A 56 -11.99 16.33 -8.18
N GLY A 57 -13.13 16.76 -8.72
CA GLY A 57 -13.20 17.40 -10.03
C GLY A 57 -12.75 18.86 -10.08
N ASN A 58 -12.80 19.58 -8.95
CA ASN A 58 -12.56 21.03 -8.94
C ASN A 58 -11.33 21.46 -8.12
N PHE A 59 -10.88 20.64 -7.16
CA PHE A 59 -9.84 21.02 -6.21
C PHE A 59 -8.85 19.89 -5.96
N LEU A 60 -7.60 20.08 -6.40
CA LEU A 60 -6.53 19.10 -6.24
C LEU A 60 -6.39 18.64 -4.78
N LYS A 61 -6.57 17.32 -4.59
CA LYS A 61 -6.44 16.56 -3.32
C LYS A 61 -7.40 16.93 -2.19
N LEU A 62 -8.41 17.79 -2.42
CA LEU A 62 -9.33 18.13 -1.33
C LEU A 62 -10.33 17.01 -1.00
N HIS A 63 -10.60 16.11 -1.93
CA HIS A 63 -11.37 14.89 -1.65
C HIS A 63 -10.61 13.92 -0.73
N ILE A 64 -9.28 13.87 -0.83
CA ILE A 64 -8.42 13.12 0.11
C ILE A 64 -8.50 13.75 1.51
N LEU A 65 -8.36 15.08 1.61
CA LEU A 65 -8.50 15.79 2.88
C LEU A 65 -9.90 15.58 3.51
N LEU A 66 -10.95 15.50 2.68
CA LEU A 66 -12.30 15.19 3.16
C LEU A 66 -12.36 13.79 3.79
N ILE A 67 -11.74 12.78 3.16
CA ILE A 67 -11.66 11.42 3.71
C ILE A 67 -10.88 11.41 5.02
N GLU A 68 -9.69 12.03 5.05
CA GLU A 68 -8.86 12.12 6.26
C GLU A 68 -9.62 12.76 7.42
N LYS A 69 -10.45 13.78 7.14
CA LYS A 69 -11.24 14.45 8.17
C LYS A 69 -12.42 13.61 8.68
N ASN A 70 -12.93 12.71 7.85
CA ASN A 70 -14.11 11.87 8.11
C ASN A 70 -13.76 10.40 8.30
N HIS A 71 -12.51 10.09 8.59
CA HIS A 71 -11.97 8.72 8.63
C HIS A 71 -12.72 7.78 9.59
N GLY A 72 -13.34 8.30 10.65
CA GLY A 72 -14.20 7.52 11.55
C GLY A 72 -15.46 6.92 10.90
N GLU A 73 -15.95 7.49 9.79
CA GLU A 73 -17.12 7.00 9.03
C GLU A 73 -16.68 6.18 7.79
N LEU A 74 -15.38 5.95 7.60
CA LEU A 74 -14.82 5.43 6.36
C LEU A 74 -15.38 4.06 5.97
N SER A 75 -15.42 3.10 6.90
CA SER A 75 -15.88 1.74 6.61
C SER A 75 -17.32 1.67 6.07
N GLU A 76 -18.19 2.61 6.46
CA GLU A 76 -19.57 2.67 5.98
C GLU A 76 -19.65 3.34 4.61
N LYS A 77 -18.79 4.34 4.36
CA LYS A 77 -18.83 5.21 3.17
C LYS A 77 -17.99 4.74 2.00
N LEU A 78 -16.99 3.88 2.21
CA LEU A 78 -16.11 3.40 1.14
C LEU A 78 -16.87 2.77 -0.03
N LYS A 79 -17.98 2.08 0.24
CA LYS A 79 -18.81 1.43 -0.78
C LYS A 79 -19.46 2.40 -1.76
N ASP A 80 -19.64 3.65 -1.32
CA ASP A 80 -20.27 4.71 -2.12
C ASP A 80 -19.23 5.55 -2.87
N LEU A 81 -17.93 5.26 -2.72
CA LEU A 81 -16.85 6.06 -3.28
C LEU A 81 -16.08 5.26 -4.32
N SER A 82 -15.86 5.87 -5.49
CA SER A 82 -15.03 5.31 -6.55
C SER A 82 -13.62 5.90 -6.49
N PHE A 83 -12.66 5.06 -6.08
CA PHE A 83 -11.24 5.41 -6.08
C PHE A 83 -10.58 5.14 -7.42
N ASP A 84 -9.63 5.98 -7.80
CA ASP A 84 -8.61 5.64 -8.80
C ASP A 84 -7.25 5.39 -8.13
N ASN A 85 -6.28 4.95 -8.94
CA ASN A 85 -4.93 4.63 -8.45
C ASN A 85 -4.23 5.82 -7.76
N ASN A 86 -4.48 7.06 -8.19
CA ASN A 86 -3.89 8.23 -7.53
C ASN A 86 -4.51 8.47 -6.16
N ASP A 87 -5.83 8.26 -6.03
CA ASP A 87 -6.49 8.35 -4.73
C ASP A 87 -5.95 7.31 -3.76
N ILE A 88 -5.82 6.05 -4.22
CA ILE A 88 -5.26 4.97 -3.41
C ILE A 88 -3.85 5.31 -2.97
N TYR A 89 -3.00 5.77 -3.90
CA TYR A 89 -1.65 6.21 -3.56
C TYR A 89 -1.65 7.29 -2.47
N ASP A 90 -2.43 8.36 -2.67
CA ASP A 90 -2.50 9.50 -1.73
C ASP A 90 -3.04 9.08 -0.35
N LEU A 91 -4.05 8.20 -0.30
CA LEU A 91 -4.63 7.69 0.94
C LEU A 91 -3.64 6.79 1.70
N LEU A 92 -2.87 5.96 1.00
CA LEU A 92 -1.88 5.11 1.64
C LEU A 92 -0.64 5.89 2.10
N GLU A 93 -0.29 7.01 1.46
CA GLU A 93 0.73 7.95 1.96
C GLU A 93 0.27 8.78 3.16
N SER A 94 -1.05 8.96 3.35
CA SER A 94 -1.61 9.79 4.42
C SER A 94 -0.98 9.47 5.78
N THR A 95 -0.56 10.51 6.49
CA THR A 95 -0.10 10.42 7.88
C THR A 95 -1.24 10.54 8.89
N THR A 96 -2.43 10.92 8.43
CA THR A 96 -3.64 11.03 9.27
C THR A 96 -4.31 9.67 9.44
N LEU A 97 -4.35 8.88 8.37
CA LEU A 97 -4.99 7.56 8.38
C LEU A 97 -4.13 6.54 9.13
N SER A 98 -4.76 5.83 10.05
CA SER A 98 -4.18 4.70 10.76
C SER A 98 -3.92 3.50 9.83
N ILE A 99 -3.04 2.60 10.24
CA ILE A 99 -2.79 1.33 9.53
C ILE A 99 -4.08 0.52 9.34
N LYS A 100 -4.97 0.51 10.34
CA LYS A 100 -6.25 -0.19 10.24
C LYS A 100 -7.13 0.40 9.14
N GLU A 101 -7.19 1.73 9.02
CA GLU A 101 -7.97 2.38 7.97
C GLU A 101 -7.38 2.14 6.58
N LYS A 102 -6.04 2.11 6.47
CA LYS A 102 -5.35 1.76 5.23
C LYS A 102 -5.64 0.31 4.79
N ASN A 103 -5.72 -0.63 5.73
CA ASN A 103 -6.17 -2.00 5.41
C ASN A 103 -7.59 -1.99 4.84
N ILE A 104 -8.53 -1.27 5.49
CA ILE A 104 -9.93 -1.20 5.01
C ILE A 104 -10.00 -0.63 3.58
N ILE A 105 -9.19 0.39 3.27
CA ILE A 105 -9.12 0.96 1.92
C ILE A 105 -8.66 -0.09 0.91
N ILE A 106 -7.55 -0.79 1.19
CA ILE A 106 -7.03 -1.84 0.29
C ILE A 106 -8.02 -2.97 0.11
N ASP A 107 -8.63 -3.46 1.20
CA ASP A 107 -9.62 -4.55 1.15
C ASP A 107 -10.89 -4.18 0.37
N SER A 108 -11.17 -2.88 0.19
CA SER A 108 -12.32 -2.39 -0.56
C SER A 108 -12.02 -2.10 -2.04
N TYR A 109 -10.75 -2.14 -2.45
CA TYR A 109 -10.31 -1.77 -3.79
C TYR A 109 -10.06 -3.01 -4.66
N ASP A 110 -10.10 -2.82 -5.98
CA ASP A 110 -9.88 -3.93 -6.92
C ASP A 110 -8.40 -4.32 -6.96
N ASP A 111 -8.13 -5.58 -6.61
CA ASP A 111 -6.79 -6.18 -6.64
C ASP A 111 -6.12 -6.00 -8.02
N ASN A 112 -6.86 -6.12 -9.13
CA ASN A 112 -6.27 -6.02 -10.47
C ASN A 112 -5.69 -4.63 -10.73
N SER A 113 -6.42 -3.59 -10.31
CA SER A 113 -5.97 -2.21 -10.39
C SER A 113 -4.71 -1.96 -9.56
N ILE A 114 -4.59 -2.60 -8.39
CA ILE A 114 -3.41 -2.52 -7.52
C ILE A 114 -2.20 -3.20 -8.16
N ILE A 115 -2.35 -4.45 -8.62
CA ILE A 115 -1.22 -5.26 -9.10
C ILE A 115 -0.61 -4.74 -10.40
N GLU A 116 -1.30 -3.86 -11.13
CA GLU A 116 -0.78 -3.20 -12.33
C GLU A 116 0.05 -1.96 -12.02
N GLU A 117 -0.09 -1.35 -10.83
CA GLU A 117 0.58 -0.10 -10.48
C GLU A 117 1.78 -0.31 -9.55
N VAL A 118 2.99 -0.30 -10.13
CA VAL A 118 4.24 -0.54 -9.40
C VAL A 118 4.44 0.44 -8.24
N LYS A 119 4.04 1.71 -8.36
CA LYS A 119 4.20 2.69 -7.28
C LYS A 119 3.37 2.33 -6.05
N ILE A 120 2.14 1.85 -6.25
CA ILE A 120 1.29 1.38 -5.16
C ILE A 120 1.90 0.13 -4.53
N LEU A 121 2.38 -0.82 -5.33
CA LEU A 121 3.04 -2.03 -4.82
C LEU A 121 4.28 -1.72 -3.98
N GLU A 122 5.11 -0.77 -4.39
CA GLU A 122 6.28 -0.34 -3.62
C GLU A 122 5.90 0.31 -2.29
N LEU A 123 4.81 1.08 -2.27
CA LEU A 123 4.28 1.68 -1.06
C LEU A 123 3.70 0.61 -0.12
N LEU A 124 2.92 -0.34 -0.65
CA LEU A 124 2.38 -1.47 0.11
C LEU A 124 3.49 -2.35 0.69
N ARG A 125 4.57 -2.61 -0.07
CA ARG A 125 5.76 -3.32 0.43
C ARG A 125 6.27 -2.66 1.71
N ASN A 126 6.44 -1.33 1.68
CA ASN A 126 6.94 -0.58 2.84
C ASN A 126 5.98 -0.64 4.03
N LEU A 127 4.67 -0.60 3.78
CA LEU A 127 3.66 -0.72 4.85
C LEU A 127 3.71 -2.11 5.49
N VAL A 128 3.76 -3.18 4.69
CA VAL A 128 3.83 -4.57 5.18
C VAL A 128 5.13 -4.82 5.95
N LEU A 129 6.27 -4.31 5.48
CA LEU A 129 7.57 -4.49 6.15
C LEU A 129 7.65 -3.77 7.50
N ARG A 130 6.95 -2.65 7.66
CA ARG A 130 7.05 -1.80 8.86
C ARG A 130 5.94 -2.03 9.87
N ASN A 131 4.87 -2.73 9.50
CA ASN A 131 3.68 -2.84 10.33
C ASN A 131 3.13 -4.28 10.30
N ASP A 132 3.33 -5.03 11.38
CA ASP A 132 2.88 -6.43 11.48
C ASP A 132 1.36 -6.60 11.33
N SER A 133 0.59 -5.56 11.65
CA SER A 133 -0.87 -5.54 11.52
C SER A 133 -1.37 -5.19 10.11
N PHE A 134 -0.48 -4.72 9.23
CA PHE A 134 -0.82 -4.45 7.83
C PHE A 134 -0.65 -5.72 7.01
N ASN A 135 -1.72 -6.16 6.36
CA ASN A 135 -1.74 -7.38 5.58
C ASN A 135 -2.39 -7.10 4.23
N VAL A 136 -1.97 -7.88 3.22
CA VAL A 136 -2.51 -7.84 1.88
C VAL A 136 -2.87 -9.25 1.46
N GLY A 137 -3.82 -9.39 0.54
CA GLY A 137 -4.15 -10.68 -0.06
C GLY A 137 -2.94 -11.33 -0.76
N GLU A 138 -2.99 -12.64 -0.95
CA GLU A 138 -1.89 -13.41 -1.56
C GLU A 138 -1.52 -12.90 -2.96
N ASN A 139 -2.52 -12.52 -3.78
CA ASN A 139 -2.31 -11.98 -5.12
C ASN A 139 -1.48 -10.68 -5.09
N ILE A 140 -1.86 -9.74 -4.24
CA ILE A 140 -1.12 -8.49 -4.04
C ILE A 140 0.27 -8.79 -3.48
N LEU A 141 0.40 -9.68 -2.50
CA LEU A 141 1.70 -10.08 -1.95
C LEU A 141 2.62 -10.63 -3.05
N MET A 142 2.12 -11.52 -3.89
CA MET A 142 2.88 -12.09 -5.01
C MET A 142 3.25 -11.01 -6.04
N ALA A 143 2.36 -10.06 -6.32
CA ALA A 143 2.68 -8.91 -7.16
C ALA A 143 3.80 -8.04 -6.54
N ILE A 144 3.77 -7.77 -5.23
CA ILE A 144 4.85 -7.05 -4.54
C ILE A 144 6.18 -7.80 -4.67
N LEU A 145 6.15 -9.11 -4.41
CA LEU A 145 7.32 -9.99 -4.44
C LEU A 145 7.92 -10.17 -5.84
N THR A 146 7.17 -9.92 -6.92
CA THR A 146 7.64 -10.20 -8.29
C THR A 146 7.85 -8.94 -9.12
N LYS A 147 7.06 -7.89 -8.91
CA LYS A 147 7.05 -6.69 -9.76
C LYS A 147 7.85 -5.51 -9.20
N THR A 148 8.14 -5.50 -7.89
CA THR A 148 8.90 -4.38 -7.32
C THR A 148 10.41 -4.52 -7.54
N ASN A 149 11.11 -3.37 -7.61
CA ASN A 149 12.49 -3.32 -8.07
C ASN A 149 13.54 -3.74 -7.02
N ASP A 150 13.27 -3.49 -5.73
CA ASP A 150 14.25 -3.70 -4.66
C ASP A 150 14.36 -5.18 -4.27
N THR A 151 15.43 -5.83 -4.70
CA THR A 151 15.70 -7.25 -4.43
C THR A 151 15.86 -7.55 -2.94
N ASN A 152 16.53 -6.68 -2.18
CA ASN A 152 16.75 -6.93 -0.76
C ASN A 152 15.43 -6.84 0.01
N MET A 153 14.63 -5.80 -0.24
CA MET A 153 13.31 -5.66 0.40
C MET A 153 12.36 -6.78 0.01
N LYS A 154 12.44 -7.29 -1.22
CA LYS A 154 11.68 -8.47 -1.65
C LYS A 154 12.07 -9.72 -0.86
N ILE A 155 13.36 -9.96 -0.63
CA ILE A 155 13.84 -11.09 0.18
C ILE A 155 13.48 -10.91 1.67
N GLU A 156 13.56 -9.69 2.20
CA GLU A 156 13.09 -9.37 3.56
C GLU A 156 11.60 -9.65 3.72
N LEU A 157 10.78 -9.22 2.75
CA LEU A 157 9.35 -9.47 2.76
C LEU A 157 9.04 -10.97 2.69
N PHE A 158 9.75 -11.70 1.83
CA PHE A 158 9.68 -13.15 1.78
C PHE A 158 9.98 -13.75 3.16
N ASN A 159 11.05 -13.32 3.84
CA ASN A 159 11.41 -13.85 5.14
C ASN A 159 10.29 -13.70 6.18
N ILE A 160 9.55 -12.59 6.13
CA ILE A 160 8.42 -12.32 7.03
C ILE A 160 7.20 -13.17 6.63
N LYS A 161 6.91 -13.31 5.34
CA LYS A 161 5.65 -13.91 4.83
C LYS A 161 5.79 -15.35 4.31
N HIS A 162 6.96 -15.98 4.40
CA HIS A 162 7.22 -17.32 3.82
C HIS A 162 6.25 -18.42 4.27
N GLN A 163 5.63 -18.30 5.44
CA GLN A 163 4.71 -19.31 5.97
C GLN A 163 3.49 -19.50 5.08
N ILE A 164 2.94 -18.40 4.53
CA ILE A 164 1.75 -18.44 3.67
C ILE A 164 2.06 -18.77 2.21
N LEU A 165 3.33 -18.80 1.81
CA LEU A 165 3.73 -19.12 0.43
C LEU A 165 3.93 -20.62 0.25
N ASP A 166 3.31 -21.21 -0.77
CA ASP A 166 3.58 -22.59 -1.16
C ASP A 166 4.83 -22.69 -2.07
N ASN A 167 5.20 -23.91 -2.49
CA ASN A 167 6.37 -24.11 -3.35
C ASN A 167 6.18 -23.53 -4.77
N SER A 168 4.93 -23.38 -5.24
CA SER A 168 4.64 -22.74 -6.54
C SER A 168 4.95 -21.25 -6.45
N ASN A 169 4.42 -20.58 -5.42
CA ASN A 169 4.67 -19.19 -5.10
C ASN A 169 6.15 -18.91 -4.88
N ILE A 170 6.87 -19.80 -4.16
CA ILE A 170 8.33 -19.68 -3.97
C ILE A 170 9.07 -19.74 -5.32
N THR A 171 8.66 -20.64 -6.22
CA THR A 171 9.28 -20.74 -7.56
C THR A 171 9.09 -19.47 -8.36
N ILE A 172 7.85 -18.97 -8.44
CA ILE A 172 7.52 -17.72 -9.14
C ILE A 172 8.32 -16.54 -8.57
N PHE A 173 8.39 -16.46 -7.24
CA PHE A 173 9.19 -15.44 -6.56
C PHE A 173 10.66 -15.52 -6.96
N LEU A 174 11.28 -16.69 -6.84
CA LEU A 174 12.69 -16.90 -7.17
C LEU A 174 12.98 -16.57 -8.64
N ASP A 175 12.15 -17.01 -9.57
CA ASP A 175 12.31 -16.75 -11.00
C ASP A 175 12.25 -15.25 -11.35
N SER A 176 11.58 -14.44 -10.52
CA SER A 176 11.53 -12.97 -10.67
C SER A 176 12.77 -12.23 -10.16
N LEU A 177 13.67 -12.91 -9.46
CA LEU A 177 14.87 -12.32 -8.88
C LEU A 177 16.05 -12.36 -9.87
N PRO A 178 17.10 -11.53 -9.66
CA PRO A 178 18.33 -11.60 -10.46
C PRO A 178 19.01 -12.98 -10.41
N ASP A 179 19.87 -13.26 -11.40
CA ASP A 179 20.49 -14.57 -11.68
C ASP A 179 21.05 -15.33 -10.48
N LEU A 180 21.63 -14.65 -9.50
CA LEU A 180 22.16 -15.31 -8.29
C LEU A 180 21.07 -16.04 -7.50
N TYR A 181 19.86 -15.47 -7.45
CA TYR A 181 18.74 -15.99 -6.70
C TYR A 181 17.80 -16.85 -7.56
N SER A 182 17.52 -16.45 -8.81
CA SER A 182 16.66 -17.24 -9.71
C SER A 182 17.23 -18.61 -10.03
N ASN A 183 18.56 -18.77 -9.98
CA ASN A 183 19.19 -20.08 -10.11
C ASN A 183 18.88 -21.05 -8.96
N ILE A 184 18.26 -20.61 -7.85
CA ILE A 184 17.76 -21.47 -6.78
C ILE A 184 16.48 -22.23 -7.21
N ALA A 185 15.66 -21.66 -8.10
CA ALA A 185 14.46 -22.33 -8.61
C ALA A 185 14.79 -23.52 -9.54
N LYS A 186 16.01 -23.54 -10.09
CA LYS A 186 16.48 -24.57 -11.02
C LYS A 186 17.06 -25.76 -10.26
N ASN A 187 16.38 -26.91 -10.33
CA ASN A 187 16.84 -28.15 -9.70
C ASN A 187 18.24 -28.57 -10.19
N GLY A 188 19.05 -29.11 -9.28
CA GLY A 188 20.44 -29.49 -9.53
C GLY A 188 21.46 -28.35 -9.43
N ASN A 189 21.04 -27.08 -9.45
CA ASN A 189 21.95 -25.94 -9.30
C ASN A 189 22.45 -25.78 -7.86
N ARG A 190 23.61 -25.12 -7.75
CA ARG A 190 24.25 -24.79 -6.47
C ARG A 190 24.72 -23.32 -6.40
N PRO A 191 23.80 -22.35 -6.48
CA PRO A 191 24.16 -20.94 -6.52
C PRO A 191 24.86 -20.49 -5.23
N LEU A 192 25.71 -19.47 -5.37
CA LEU A 192 26.39 -18.79 -4.27
C LEU A 192 25.79 -17.40 -4.13
N ILE A 193 25.12 -17.13 -3.01
CA ILE A 193 24.53 -15.81 -2.72
C ILE A 193 25.38 -15.07 -1.69
N PRO A 194 25.34 -13.72 -1.62
CA PRO A 194 26.09 -12.96 -0.63
C PRO A 194 25.73 -13.40 0.80
N ASN A 195 26.74 -13.49 1.68
CA ASN A 195 26.53 -13.78 3.08
C ASN A 195 26.19 -12.49 3.85
N ASN A 196 24.91 -12.30 4.17
CA ASN A 196 24.41 -11.22 5.02
C ASN A 196 23.17 -11.72 5.78
N ALA A 197 22.78 -11.03 6.86
CA ALA A 197 21.70 -11.46 7.74
C ALA A 197 20.35 -11.73 7.03
N VAL A 198 20.02 -10.95 5.99
CA VAL A 198 18.82 -11.12 5.17
C VAL A 198 18.87 -12.45 4.42
N ASN A 199 19.99 -12.74 3.76
CA ASN A 199 20.21 -13.96 3.01
C ASN A 199 20.38 -15.19 3.91
N GLU A 200 20.93 -15.04 5.12
CA GLU A 200 20.95 -16.13 6.11
C GLU A 200 19.53 -16.56 6.49
N SER A 201 18.67 -15.59 6.78
CA SER A 201 17.25 -15.84 7.09
C SER A 201 16.55 -16.46 5.89
N PHE A 202 16.87 -15.98 4.68
CA PHE A 202 16.31 -16.49 3.45
C PHE A 202 16.57 -17.97 3.22
N VAL A 203 17.83 -18.41 3.30
CA VAL A 203 18.15 -19.83 3.10
C VAL A 203 17.60 -20.71 4.21
N ARG A 204 17.53 -20.21 5.46
CA ARG A 204 16.89 -20.92 6.57
C ARG A 204 15.40 -21.14 6.29
N ASN A 205 14.70 -20.11 5.83
CA ASN A 205 13.28 -20.17 5.51
C ASN A 205 13.01 -21.08 4.30
N LEU A 206 13.81 -20.99 3.23
CA LEU A 206 13.71 -21.92 2.10
C LEU A 206 13.96 -23.38 2.52
N LYS A 207 14.91 -23.61 3.44
CA LYS A 207 15.19 -24.95 3.97
C LYS A 207 14.05 -25.45 4.86
N TYR A 208 13.49 -24.59 5.71
CA TYR A 208 12.35 -24.89 6.55
C TYR A 208 11.12 -25.28 5.72
N LYS A 209 10.84 -24.56 4.63
CA LYS A 209 9.77 -24.88 3.67
C LYS A 209 10.04 -26.14 2.85
N GLY A 210 11.22 -26.75 2.98
CA GLY A 210 11.62 -27.92 2.21
C GLY A 210 11.84 -27.62 0.72
N TYR A 211 12.04 -26.35 0.35
CA TYR A 211 12.28 -25.96 -1.04
C TYR A 211 13.72 -26.29 -1.48
N ILE A 212 14.68 -26.13 -0.56
CA ILE A 212 16.09 -26.48 -0.79
C ILE A 212 16.54 -27.68 0.04
N SER A 213 17.54 -28.41 -0.46
CA SER A 213 18.06 -29.61 0.21
C SER A 213 19.04 -29.28 1.33
N LYS A 214 19.91 -28.28 1.15
CA LYS A 214 20.83 -27.77 2.20
C LYS A 214 21.44 -26.43 1.80
N TYR A 215 22.08 -25.77 2.76
CA TYR A 215 22.96 -24.63 2.52
C TYR A 215 24.24 -24.74 3.36
N VAL A 216 25.32 -24.09 2.92
CA VAL A 216 26.63 -24.06 3.59
C VAL A 216 27.19 -22.64 3.56
N PHE A 217 27.74 -22.18 4.69
CA PHE A 217 28.47 -20.92 4.76
C PHE A 217 29.90 -21.15 4.24
N GLU A 218 30.27 -20.43 3.18
CA GLU A 218 31.60 -20.40 2.57
C GLU A 218 32.19 -18.99 2.75
N GLU A 219 33.51 -18.85 2.62
CA GLU A 219 34.20 -17.54 2.74
C GLU A 219 33.61 -16.48 1.79
N LYS A 220 33.20 -16.89 0.59
CA LYS A 220 32.67 -16.02 -0.47
C LYS A 220 31.16 -15.82 -0.45
N GLY A 221 30.42 -16.51 0.44
CA GLY A 221 28.96 -16.43 0.44
C GLY A 221 28.26 -17.67 1.01
N ILE A 222 26.96 -17.76 0.77
CA ILE A 222 26.13 -18.90 1.17
C ILE A 222 25.89 -19.78 -0.05
N ARG A 223 26.40 -21.01 -0.01
CA ARG A 223 26.16 -22.01 -1.04
C ARG A 223 24.83 -22.68 -0.80
N VAL A 224 23.88 -22.51 -1.72
CA VAL A 224 22.58 -23.20 -1.69
C VAL A 224 22.68 -24.49 -2.50
N SER A 225 22.03 -25.56 -2.06
CA SER A 225 21.90 -26.80 -2.83
C SER A 225 20.42 -27.15 -2.98
N THR A 226 19.96 -27.33 -4.22
CA THR A 226 18.58 -27.72 -4.53
C THR A 226 18.46 -29.25 -4.60
N PHE A 227 17.25 -29.77 -4.79
CA PHE A 227 17.07 -31.20 -5.04
C PHE A 227 17.52 -31.54 -6.46
N LYS A 228 18.04 -32.75 -6.66
CA LYS A 228 18.35 -33.24 -8.00
C LYS A 228 17.05 -33.53 -8.73
N HIS A 229 17.03 -33.34 -10.05
CA HIS A 229 15.99 -33.95 -10.89
C HIS A 229 15.95 -35.45 -10.60
N ARG A 230 14.77 -35.97 -10.23
CA ARG A 230 14.51 -37.41 -10.38
C ARG A 230 14.35 -37.63 -11.88
N SER A 231 15.39 -38.24 -12.47
CA SER A 231 15.35 -38.86 -13.80
C SER A 231 14.30 -39.95 -13.86
#